data_AF-A8UIX8-F1
#
_entry.id   AF-A8UIX8-F1
#
_cell.length_a   1.000
_cell.length_b   1.000
_cell.length_c   1.000
_cell.angle_alpha   90.00
_cell.angle_beta   90.00
_cell.angle_gamma   90.00
#
_symmetry.space_group_name_H-M   'P 1'
#
loop_
_entity.id
_entity.type
_entity.pdbx_description
1 polymer ?
#
loop_
_entity_poly.entity_id
_entity_poly.type
_entity_poly.pdbx_seq_one_letter_code
_entity_poly.pdbx_strand_id
1 'polypeptide(L)'
;MRLKLKRNDKIGLFFFVAFVLSSSLIWLFEERFNKQQWRSQPTTRYKMVDDLIESQLLIDKTENEVIVLLGKPNSSSTIEKDVFAYGLGEQPSFFKSKQEQLIIIFVNQKVVKVTLAQD
;
A
#
# COMPACT_ATOMS: atom_id res chain seq x y z
N MET A 1 -9.97 26.64 -39.03
CA MET A 1 -10.52 25.30 -39.34
C MET A 1 -11.59 24.97 -38.29
N ARG A 2 -12.88 24.85 -38.67
CA ARG A 2 -13.98 24.55 -37.74
C ARG A 2 -14.15 23.02 -37.67
N LEU A 3 -13.64 22.39 -36.61
CA LEU A 3 -13.84 20.96 -36.35
C LEU A 3 -15.33 20.70 -36.06
N LYS A 4 -16.04 20.09 -37.01
CA LYS A 4 -17.42 19.62 -36.81
C LYS A 4 -17.37 18.16 -36.34
N LEU A 5 -17.30 17.93 -35.02
CA LEU A 5 -17.39 16.58 -34.45
C LEU A 5 -18.80 16.01 -34.62
N LYS A 6 -18.91 14.80 -35.17
CA LYS A 6 -20.17 14.04 -35.20
C LYS A 6 -20.50 13.56 -33.78
N ARG A 7 -21.77 13.17 -33.55
CA ARG A 7 -22.24 12.73 -32.23
C ARG A 7 -21.39 11.58 -31.66
N ASN A 8 -21.01 10.63 -32.51
CA ASN A 8 -20.19 9.48 -32.10
C ASN A 8 -18.76 9.90 -31.74
N ASP A 9 -18.18 10.86 -32.46
CA ASP A 9 -16.84 11.38 -32.16
C ASP A 9 -16.80 12.09 -30.80
N LYS A 10 -17.89 12.80 -30.44
CA LYS A 10 -18.01 13.44 -29.12
C LYS A 10 -18.09 12.41 -27.99
N ILE A 11 -18.84 11.33 -28.20
CA ILE A 11 -18.98 10.23 -27.23
C ILE A 11 -17.63 9.52 -27.05
N GLY A 12 -16.94 9.20 -28.16
CA GLY A 12 -15.60 8.61 -28.11
C GLY A 12 -14.58 9.51 -27.41
N LEU A 13 -14.56 10.81 -27.75
CA LEU A 13 -13.69 11.79 -27.09
C LEU A 13 -13.98 11.89 -25.59
N PHE A 14 -15.25 11.87 -25.19
CA PHE A 14 -15.64 11.90 -23.78
C PHE A 14 -15.07 10.70 -23.01
N PHE A 15 -15.23 9.47 -23.55
CA PHE A 15 -14.67 8.29 -22.91
C PHE A 15 -13.14 8.29 -22.90
N PHE A 16 -12.50 8.78 -23.95
CA PHE A 16 -11.05 8.91 -24.00
C PHE A 16 -10.53 9.89 -22.94
N VAL A 17 -11.14 11.07 -22.82
CA VAL A 17 -10.77 12.06 -21.79
C VAL A 17 -11.03 11.51 -20.40
N ALA A 18 -12.18 10.87 -20.18
CA ALA A 18 -12.49 10.23 -18.90
C ALA A 18 -11.44 9.17 -18.52
N PHE A 19 -11.04 8.31 -19.47
CA PHE A 19 -9.99 7.32 -19.25
C PHE A 19 -8.64 7.96 -18.89
N VAL A 20 -8.19 8.96 -19.66
CA VAL A 20 -6.93 9.67 -19.37
C VAL A 20 -6.96 10.34 -18.00
N LEU A 21 -8.07 11.00 -17.64
CA LEU A 21 -8.22 11.64 -16.33
C LEU A 21 -8.21 10.59 -15.22
N SER A 22 -8.99 9.51 -15.34
CA SER A 22 -9.02 8.43 -14.35
C SER A 22 -7.64 7.81 -14.13
N SER A 23 -6.92 7.44 -15.19
CA SER A 23 -5.56 6.91 -15.06
C SER A 23 -4.58 7.91 -14.44
N SER A 24 -4.69 9.19 -14.79
CA SER A 24 -3.82 10.24 -14.21
C SER A 24 -4.09 10.45 -12.73
N LEU A 25 -5.37 10.41 -12.30
CA LEU A 25 -5.74 10.52 -10.89
C LEU A 25 -5.18 9.35 -10.10
N ILE A 26 -5.32 8.11 -10.59
CA ILE A 26 -4.76 6.93 -9.94
C ILE A 26 -3.25 7.12 -9.73
N TRP A 27 -2.52 7.49 -10.80
CA TRP A 27 -1.07 7.68 -10.72
C TRP A 27 -0.65 8.81 -9.76
N LEU A 28 -1.44 9.88 -9.64
CA LEU A 28 -1.14 11.02 -8.76
C LEU A 28 -1.40 10.72 -7.28
N PHE A 29 -2.44 9.94 -6.98
CA PHE A 29 -2.89 9.69 -5.61
C PHE A 29 -2.39 8.37 -5.02
N GLU A 30 -1.79 7.49 -5.82
CA GLU A 30 -1.18 6.25 -5.35
C GLU A 30 0.13 6.57 -4.58
N GLU A 31 0.06 6.52 -3.25
CA GLU A 31 1.26 6.71 -2.41
C GLU A 31 2.16 5.48 -2.49
N ARG A 32 3.24 5.62 -3.26
CA ARG A 32 4.28 4.59 -3.41
C ARG A 32 5.03 4.36 -2.11
N PHE A 33 5.43 3.11 -1.87
CA PHE A 33 6.23 2.74 -0.73
C PHE A 33 7.59 3.44 -0.74
N ASN A 34 7.85 4.21 0.32
CA ASN A 34 9.13 4.86 0.56
C ASN A 34 9.69 4.44 1.93
N LYS A 35 10.87 3.80 1.93
CA LYS A 35 11.54 3.30 3.15
C LYS A 35 11.81 4.40 4.17
N GLN A 36 12.19 5.60 3.73
CA GLN A 36 12.49 6.71 4.63
C GLN A 36 11.21 7.24 5.27
N GLN A 37 10.15 7.45 4.48
CA GLN A 37 8.85 7.90 4.97
C GLN A 37 8.21 6.87 5.92
N TRP A 38 8.26 5.59 5.56
CA TRP A 38 7.76 4.50 6.40
C TRP A 38 8.39 4.48 7.80
N ARG A 39 9.70 4.77 7.88
CA ARG A 39 10.45 4.79 9.13
C ARG A 39 10.27 6.07 9.93
N SER A 40 10.24 7.22 9.25
CA SER A 40 10.14 8.53 9.90
C SER A 40 8.73 8.87 10.35
N GLN A 41 7.70 8.30 9.69
CA GLN A 41 6.30 8.63 9.93
C GLN A 41 5.47 7.37 10.19
N PRO A 42 5.60 6.73 11.36
CA PRO A 42 4.85 5.51 11.69
C PRO A 42 3.33 5.71 11.70
N THR A 43 2.85 6.94 11.90
CA THR A 43 1.42 7.29 11.95
C THR A 43 0.76 7.43 10.59
N THR A 44 1.54 7.50 9.49
CA THR A 44 1.03 7.65 8.12
C THR A 44 1.36 6.45 7.23
N ARG A 45 1.81 5.34 7.83
CA ARG A 45 2.15 4.10 7.10
C ARG A 45 0.96 3.50 6.36
N TYR A 46 -0.27 3.70 6.86
CA TYR A 46 -1.51 3.30 6.18
C TYR A 46 -1.60 3.81 4.74
N LYS A 47 -0.92 4.91 4.39
CA LYS A 47 -0.94 5.44 3.02
C LYS A 47 -0.10 4.63 2.03
N MET A 48 0.95 3.98 2.52
CA MET A 48 1.92 3.23 1.69
C MET A 48 1.75 1.71 1.80
N VAL A 49 0.91 1.24 2.72
CA VAL A 49 0.81 -0.20 3.02
C VAL A 49 0.25 -0.99 1.84
N ASP A 50 -0.69 -0.40 1.09
CA ASP A 50 -1.30 -1.03 -0.07
C ASP A 50 -0.24 -1.29 -1.16
N ASP A 51 0.57 -0.29 -1.52
CA ASP A 51 1.67 -0.46 -2.49
C ASP A 51 2.67 -1.52 -2.03
N LEU A 52 2.95 -1.61 -0.73
CA LEU A 52 3.84 -2.63 -0.16
C LEU A 52 3.26 -4.06 -0.25
N ILE A 53 1.95 -4.22 -0.10
CA ILE A 53 1.27 -5.52 -0.24
C ILE A 53 1.14 -5.90 -1.73
N GLU A 54 0.66 -4.97 -2.56
CA GLU A 54 0.39 -5.18 -3.97
C GLU A 54 1.66 -5.43 -4.78
N SER A 55 2.75 -4.70 -4.48
CA SER A 55 4.05 -4.92 -5.12
C SER A 55 4.73 -6.23 -4.72
N GLN A 56 4.21 -6.93 -3.69
CA GLN A 56 4.80 -8.14 -3.12
C GLN A 56 6.27 -7.94 -2.72
N LEU A 57 6.68 -6.70 -2.42
CA LEU A 57 8.08 -6.33 -2.22
C LEU A 57 8.76 -7.09 -1.09
N LEU A 58 7.99 -7.63 -0.14
CA LEU A 58 8.50 -8.37 1.00
C LEU A 58 8.55 -9.89 0.81
N ILE A 59 7.86 -10.44 -0.18
CA ILE A 59 7.81 -11.89 -0.41
C ILE A 59 9.24 -12.44 -0.64
N ASP A 60 9.51 -13.62 -0.09
CA ASP A 60 10.81 -14.32 -0.11
C ASP A 60 11.96 -13.62 0.62
N LYS A 61 11.73 -12.45 1.24
CA LYS A 61 12.74 -11.77 2.05
C LYS A 61 12.93 -12.44 3.39
N THR A 62 14.16 -12.36 3.88
CA THR A 62 14.50 -12.77 5.24
C THR A 62 14.06 -11.73 6.27
N GLU A 63 13.94 -12.15 7.53
CA GLU A 63 13.66 -11.24 8.65
C GLU A 63 14.61 -10.03 8.68
N ASN A 64 15.91 -10.27 8.48
CA ASN A 64 16.92 -9.21 8.46
C ASN A 64 16.70 -8.23 7.32
N GLU A 65 16.37 -8.72 6.13
CA GLU A 65 16.06 -7.86 4.99
C GLU A 65 14.79 -7.03 5.24
N VAL A 66 13.75 -7.64 5.83
CA VAL A 66 12.54 -6.92 6.21
C VAL A 66 12.86 -5.84 7.24
N ILE A 67 13.70 -6.12 8.24
CA ILE A 67 14.14 -5.11 9.22
C ILE A 67 14.95 -3.99 8.53
N VAL A 68 15.82 -4.34 7.59
CA VAL A 68 16.59 -3.39 6.78
C VAL A 68 15.70 -2.54 5.86
N LEU A 69 14.49 -2.99 5.54
CA LEU A 69 13.52 -2.22 4.76
C LEU A 69 12.59 -1.37 5.65
N LEU A 70 11.93 -1.99 6.61
CA LEU A 70 10.81 -1.43 7.37
C LEU A 70 11.22 -0.88 8.74
N GLY A 71 12.39 -1.26 9.24
CA GLY A 71 12.84 -0.97 10.60
C GLY A 71 12.44 -2.09 11.56
N LYS A 72 12.54 -1.82 12.87
CA LYS A 72 12.12 -2.80 13.88
C LYS A 72 10.58 -2.86 13.94
N PRO A 73 9.99 -4.06 14.05
CA PRO A 73 8.55 -4.21 14.22
C PRO A 73 8.09 -3.67 15.57
N ASN A 74 6.80 -3.32 15.66
CA ASN A 74 6.17 -2.82 16.89
C ASN A 74 6.00 -3.95 17.91
N SER A 75 5.62 -5.14 17.43
CA SER A 75 5.64 -6.37 18.20
C SER A 75 6.18 -7.49 17.32
N SER A 76 6.98 -8.34 17.97
CA SER A 76 7.43 -9.63 17.45
C SER A 76 6.96 -10.66 18.46
N SER A 77 6.06 -11.56 18.06
CA SER A 77 5.61 -12.62 18.96
C SER A 77 6.75 -13.63 19.14
N THR A 78 7.03 -14.04 20.38
CA THR A 78 8.04 -15.08 20.68
C THR A 78 7.46 -16.49 20.66
N ILE A 79 6.12 -16.62 20.73
CA ILE A 79 5.41 -17.92 20.72
C ILE A 79 5.35 -18.47 19.28
N GLU A 80 5.22 -17.57 18.30
CA GLU A 80 5.42 -17.81 16.88
C GLU A 80 6.54 -16.87 16.40
N LYS A 81 7.81 -17.31 16.46
CA LYS A 81 9.01 -16.52 16.08
C LYS A 81 9.02 -16.04 14.62
N ASP A 82 7.93 -16.27 13.90
CA ASP A 82 7.79 -16.14 12.48
C ASP A 82 6.76 -15.07 12.12
N VAL A 83 6.46 -14.10 13.01
CA VAL A 83 5.50 -13.02 12.70
C VAL A 83 6.03 -11.65 13.13
N PHE A 84 6.01 -10.70 12.19
CA PHE A 84 6.22 -9.28 12.47
C PHE A 84 4.92 -8.49 12.33
N ALA A 85 4.66 -7.61 13.30
CA ALA A 85 3.55 -6.68 13.26
C ALA A 85 4.04 -5.23 13.25
N TYR A 86 3.52 -4.42 12.32
CA TYR A 86 3.77 -2.98 12.23
C TYR A 86 2.46 -2.23 12.37
N GLY A 87 2.38 -1.33 13.35
CA GLY A 87 1.25 -0.40 13.45
C GLY A 87 1.29 0.58 12.28
N LEU A 88 0.13 0.82 11.66
CA LEU A 88 -0.01 1.66 10.47
C LEU A 88 -0.40 3.12 10.76
N GLY A 89 -0.79 3.37 12.01
CA GLY A 89 -1.41 4.63 12.43
C GLY A 89 -2.93 4.62 12.23
N GLU A 90 -3.54 5.78 12.42
CA GLU A 90 -4.98 5.95 12.28
C GLU A 90 -5.31 6.43 10.87
N GLN A 91 -5.95 5.58 10.09
CA GLN A 91 -6.51 5.99 8.81
C GLN A 91 -7.77 6.81 9.06
N PRO A 92 -7.82 8.09 8.64
CA PRO A 92 -9.03 8.89 8.73
C PRO A 92 -10.07 8.30 7.77
N SER A 93 -11.08 7.63 8.32
CA SER A 93 -12.19 7.07 7.57
C SER A 93 -13.48 7.78 7.95
N PHE A 94 -14.32 8.05 6.95
CA PHE A 94 -15.61 8.71 7.11
C PHE A 94 -16.57 7.96 8.06
N PHE A 95 -16.37 6.65 8.23
CA PHE A 95 -17.29 5.80 8.99
C PHE A 95 -16.72 5.25 10.29
N LYS A 96 -15.38 5.12 10.44
CA LYS A 96 -14.67 4.76 11.70
C LYS A 96 -13.16 4.72 11.47
N SER A 97 -12.39 5.36 12.35
CA SER A 97 -10.94 5.12 12.47
C SER A 97 -10.73 3.68 12.95
N LYS A 98 -9.97 2.88 12.21
CA LYS A 98 -9.54 1.55 12.62
C LYS A 98 -8.03 1.57 12.75
N GLN A 99 -7.53 1.06 13.87
CA GLN A 99 -6.11 0.80 14.02
C GLN A 99 -5.82 -0.48 13.26
N GLU A 100 -5.12 -0.35 12.15
CA GLU A 100 -4.72 -1.47 11.33
C GLU A 100 -3.24 -1.77 11.55
N GLN A 101 -2.93 -3.06 11.55
CA GLN A 101 -1.58 -3.57 11.68
C GLN A 101 -1.22 -4.35 10.41
N LEU A 102 -0.02 -4.11 9.90
CA LEU A 102 0.59 -4.96 8.88
C LEU A 102 1.21 -6.16 9.56
N ILE A 103 0.72 -7.35 9.21
CA ILE A 103 1.21 -8.64 9.67
C ILE A 103 2.00 -9.30 8.56
N ILE A 104 3.25 -9.66 8.87
CA ILE A 104 4.16 -10.36 7.97
C ILE A 104 4.45 -11.72 8.59
N ILE A 105 4.17 -12.78 7.84
CA ILE A 105 4.33 -14.17 8.26
C ILE A 105 5.53 -14.76 7.53
N PHE A 106 6.40 -15.37 8.32
CA PHE A 106 7.60 -16.05 7.88
C PHE A 106 7.37 -17.57 7.94
N VAL A 107 7.99 -18.31 7.04
CA VAL A 107 8.13 -19.77 7.11
C VAL A 107 9.52 -20.09 6.61
N ASN A 108 10.27 -20.91 7.35
CA ASN A 108 11.67 -21.21 7.03
C ASN A 108 12.52 -19.93 6.85
N GLN A 109 12.36 -18.94 7.74
CA GLN A 109 13.07 -17.66 7.73
C GLN A 109 12.80 -16.74 6.53
N LYS A 110 11.75 -17.02 5.74
CA LYS A 110 11.35 -16.20 4.59
C LYS A 110 9.90 -15.77 4.68
N VAL A 111 9.60 -14.57 4.20
CA VAL A 111 8.22 -14.08 4.12
C VAL A 111 7.43 -14.91 3.12
N VAL A 112 6.33 -15.51 3.58
CA VAL A 112 5.36 -16.22 2.75
C VAL A 112 4.06 -15.46 2.57
N LYS A 113 3.73 -14.56 3.50
CA LYS A 113 2.47 -13.82 3.48
C LYS A 113 2.61 -12.47 4.15
N VAL A 114 1.91 -11.49 3.58
CA VAL A 114 1.76 -10.14 4.11
C VAL A 114 0.27 -9.83 4.09
N THR A 115 -0.30 -9.39 5.21
CA THR A 115 -1.74 -9.13 5.35
C THR A 115 -2.00 -8.02 6.35
N LEU A 116 -3.19 -7.40 6.25
CA LEU A 116 -3.69 -6.48 7.26
C LEU A 116 -4.47 -7.26 8.33
N ALA A 117 -4.34 -6.83 9.59
CA ALA A 117 -5.18 -7.24 10.70
C ALA A 117 -5.76 -6.00 11.39
N GLN A 118 -6.96 -6.14 11.93
CA GLN A 118 -7.62 -5.12 12.73
C GLN A 118 -7.47 -5.51 14.20
N ASP A 119 -7.08 -4.54 15.03
CA ASP A 119 -7.13 -4.64 16.49
C ASP A 119 -8.57 -4.39 17.00
#